data_AF-A0A1G0QRA7-F1
#
_entry.id   AF-A0A1G0QRA7-F1
#
_cell.length_a   1.000
_cell.length_b   1.000
_cell.length_c   1.000
_cell.angle_alpha   90.00
_cell.angle_beta   90.00
_cell.angle_gamma   90.00
#
_symmetry.space_group_name_H-M   'P 1'
#
loop_
_entity.id
_entity.type
_entity.pdbx_description
1 polymer ?
#
loop_
_entity_poly.entity_id
_entity_poly.type
_entity_poly.pdbx_seq_one_letter_code
_entity_poly.pdbx_strand_id
1 'polypeptide(L)'
;MNIEKIYNAVDEDDMNSPLSSIVYELEKQGYIVKIEGVEVTANDMDNNLFTDLERATNEFEIELLKDSETEQRFKLSFSDYHKFSFQSL
;
A
#
# COMPACT_ATOMS: atom_id res chain seq x y z
N MET A 1 -4.83 11.26 4.43
CA MET A 1 -4.11 10.66 3.28
C MET A 1 -4.26 11.53 2.05
N ASN A 2 -3.19 11.74 1.28
CA ASN A 2 -3.24 12.37 -0.04
C ASN A 2 -3.15 11.29 -1.12
N ILE A 3 -4.31 10.96 -1.71
CA ILE A 3 -4.45 9.88 -2.67
C ILE A 3 -3.83 10.18 -4.04
N GLU A 4 -3.84 11.45 -4.47
CA GLU A 4 -3.25 11.86 -5.75
C GLU A 4 -1.75 11.61 -5.78
N LYS A 5 -1.06 11.89 -4.66
CA LYS A 5 0.37 11.59 -4.53
C LYS A 5 0.68 10.11 -4.62
N ILE A 6 -0.22 9.25 -4.14
CA ILE A 6 -0.05 7.79 -4.21
C ILE A 6 -0.14 7.32 -5.66
N TYR A 7 -1.14 7.78 -6.41
CA TYR A 7 -1.25 7.45 -7.83
C TYR A 7 -0.03 7.95 -8.62
N ASN A 8 0.43 9.18 -8.39
CA ASN A 8 1.63 9.70 -9.03
C ASN A 8 2.88 8.88 -8.67
N ALA A 9 3.03 8.44 -7.42
CA ALA A 9 4.18 7.65 -7.00
C ALA A 9 4.22 6.28 -7.68
N VAL A 10 3.07 5.63 -7.89
CA VAL A 10 3.00 4.37 -8.65
C VAL A 10 3.27 4.61 -10.14
N ASP A 11 2.72 5.68 -10.73
CA ASP A 11 2.95 5.98 -12.15
C ASP A 11 4.42 6.35 -12.46
N GLU A 12 5.13 6.95 -11.49
CA GLU A 12 6.56 7.29 -11.61
C GLU A 12 7.50 6.08 -11.42
N ASP A 13 7.01 4.99 -10.82
CA ASP A 13 7.80 3.81 -10.42
C ASP A 13 7.34 2.54 -11.14
N ASP A 14 7.38 2.58 -12.47
CA ASP A 14 6.86 1.53 -13.37
C ASP A 14 7.60 0.17 -13.31
N MET A 15 8.77 0.14 -12.65
CA MET A 15 9.62 -1.04 -12.54
C MET A 15 9.40 -1.83 -11.24
N ASN A 16 8.74 -1.24 -10.24
CA ASN A 16 8.52 -1.86 -8.93
C ASN A 16 7.07 -2.32 -8.74
N SER A 17 6.85 -3.10 -7.69
CA SER A 17 5.50 -3.47 -7.25
C SER A 17 4.76 -2.19 -6.81
N PRO A 18 3.52 -1.95 -7.27
CA PRO A 18 2.78 -0.78 -6.81
C PRO A 18 2.55 -0.78 -5.31
N LEU A 19 2.41 -1.95 -4.66
CA LEU A 19 2.23 -2.00 -3.21
C LEU A 19 3.44 -1.39 -2.49
N SER A 20 4.66 -1.65 -2.97
CA SER A 20 5.87 -1.03 -2.42
C SER A 20 5.85 0.49 -2.54
N SER A 21 5.51 1.03 -3.73
CA SER A 21 5.43 2.46 -3.99
C SER A 21 4.30 3.14 -3.20
N ILE A 22 3.16 2.45 -3.03
CA ILE A 22 2.02 2.91 -2.21
C ILE A 22 2.44 3.02 -0.74
N VAL A 23 3.05 1.96 -0.18
CA VAL A 23 3.50 1.93 1.22
C VAL A 23 4.54 3.03 1.45
N TYR A 24 5.51 3.18 0.54
CA TYR A 24 6.54 4.20 0.64
C TYR A 24 5.97 5.63 0.66
N GLU A 25 5.01 5.92 -0.21
CA GLU A 25 4.41 7.25 -0.22
C GLU A 25 3.53 7.51 1.01
N LEU A 26 2.87 6.49 1.56
CA LEU A 26 2.14 6.59 2.83
C LEU A 26 3.07 6.88 4.00
N GLU A 27 4.22 6.21 4.07
CA GLU A 27 5.26 6.48 5.07
C GLU A 27 5.77 7.93 4.97
N LYS A 28 6.02 8.43 3.76
CA LYS A 28 6.44 9.83 3.53
C LYS A 28 5.39 10.84 3.95
N GLN A 29 4.12 10.46 3.94
CA GLN A 29 3.01 11.28 4.47
C GLN A 29 2.90 11.19 6.00
N GLY A 30 3.74 10.39 6.66
CA GLY A 30 3.83 10.24 8.11
C GLY A 30 2.92 9.17 8.69
N TYR A 31 2.46 8.22 7.87
CA TYR A 31 1.63 7.11 8.31
C TYR A 31 2.48 5.89 8.68
N ILE A 32 2.06 5.19 9.73
CA ILE A 32 2.41 3.79 9.96
C ILE A 32 1.40 2.95 9.20
N VAL A 33 1.87 1.97 8.42
CA VAL A 33 1.02 1.14 7.56
C VAL A 33 0.94 -0.26 8.14
N LYS A 34 -0.28 -0.80 8.27
CA LYS A 34 -0.51 -2.23 8.50
C LYS A 34 -1.24 -2.85 7.32
N ILE A 35 -0.79 -4.02 6.91
CA ILE A 35 -1.44 -4.85 5.89
C ILE A 35 -1.92 -6.13 6.59
N GLU A 36 -3.22 -6.41 6.51
CA GLU A 36 -3.83 -7.57 7.18
C GLU A 36 -3.47 -7.64 8.68
N GLY A 37 -3.41 -6.48 9.34
CA GLY A 37 -3.08 -6.32 10.76
C GLY A 37 -1.57 -6.39 11.08
N VAL A 38 -0.70 -6.64 10.11
CA VAL A 38 0.77 -6.68 10.28
C VAL A 38 1.37 -5.34 9.88
N GLU A 39 2.13 -4.72 10.78
CA GLU A 39 2.88 -3.50 10.48
C GLU A 39 4.00 -3.78 9.49
N VAL A 40 4.11 -2.95 8.45
CA VAL A 40 5.05 -3.13 7.36
C VAL A 40 5.66 -1.79 6.93
N THR A 41 6.85 -1.87 6.34
CA THR A 41 7.53 -0.75 5.71
C THR A 41 7.75 -0.99 4.22
N ALA A 42 8.07 0.06 3.46
CA ALA A 42 8.39 -0.09 2.04
C ALA A 42 9.59 -1.03 1.82
N ASN A 43 10.56 -1.02 2.73
CA ASN A 43 11.73 -1.90 2.65
C ASN A 43 11.38 -3.38 2.86
N ASP A 44 10.30 -3.68 3.59
CA ASP A 44 9.84 -5.07 3.77
C ASP A 44 9.29 -5.62 2.44
N MET A 45 8.77 -4.75 1.58
CA MET A 45 8.13 -5.07 0.29
C MET A 45 9.12 -5.39 -0.84
N ASP A 46 10.41 -5.12 -0.65
CA ASP A 46 11.47 -5.28 -1.67
C ASP A 46 11.87 -6.75 -1.89
N ASN A 47 11.23 -7.69 -1.20
CA ASN A 47 11.42 -9.13 -1.39
C ASN A 47 10.37 -9.71 -2.33
N ASN A 48 10.80 -10.63 -3.22
CA ASN A 48 9.94 -11.43 -4.12
C ASN A 48 8.69 -12.06 -3.45
N LEU A 49 8.71 -12.21 -2.12
CA LEU A 49 7.59 -12.68 -1.30
C LEU A 49 6.32 -11.82 -1.47
N PHE A 50 6.47 -10.50 -1.62
CA PHE A 50 5.32 -9.59 -1.74
C PHE A 50 4.75 -9.57 -3.16
N THR A 51 5.60 -9.72 -4.18
CA THR A 51 5.13 -9.95 -5.56
C THR A 51 4.30 -11.22 -5.67
N ASP A 52 4.66 -12.28 -4.93
CA ASP A 52 3.89 -13.52 -4.89
C ASP A 52 2.57 -13.35 -4.10
N LEU A 53 2.55 -12.54 -3.02
CA LEU A 53 1.33 -12.18 -2.28
C LEU A 53 0.37 -11.34 -3.12
N GLU A 54 0.84 -10.31 -3.81
CA GLU A 54 0.03 -9.51 -4.76
C GLU A 54 -0.62 -10.39 -5.83
N ARG A 55 0.07 -11.45 -6.28
CA ARG A 55 -0.46 -12.41 -7.26
C ARG A 55 -1.44 -13.42 -6.67
N ALA A 56 -1.28 -13.77 -5.40
CA ALA A 56 -2.13 -14.73 -4.71
C ALA A 56 -3.45 -14.11 -4.24
N THR A 57 -3.40 -12.86 -3.80
CA THR A 57 -4.55 -12.09 -3.31
C THR A 57 -4.56 -10.70 -3.93
N ASN A 58 -5.58 -10.44 -4.75
CA ASN A 58 -5.77 -9.14 -5.39
C ASN A 58 -6.36 -8.08 -4.44
N GLU A 59 -6.58 -8.40 -3.17
CA GLU A 59 -7.20 -7.49 -2.21
C GLU A 59 -6.45 -7.55 -0.89
N PHE A 60 -6.16 -6.37 -0.32
CA PHE A 60 -5.50 -6.21 0.97
C PHE A 60 -6.27 -5.25 1.83
N GLU A 61 -6.48 -5.61 3.09
CA GLU A 61 -6.90 -4.68 4.11
C GLU A 61 -5.71 -3.84 4.59
N ILE A 62 -5.88 -2.52 4.54
CA ILE A 62 -4.88 -1.54 4.96
C ILE A 62 -5.41 -0.76 6.16
N GLU A 63 -4.59 -0.66 7.20
CA GLU A 63 -4.80 0.23 8.34
C GLU A 63 -3.69 1.28 8.38
N LEU A 64 -4.07 2.55 8.46
CA LEU A 64 -3.16 3.67 8.65
C LEU A 64 -3.24 4.16 10.09
N LEU A 65 -2.09 4.28 10.72
CA LEU A 65 -1.95 4.86 12.04
C LEU A 65 -1.12 6.13 11.99
N LYS A 66 -1.45 7.08 12.85
CA LYS A 66 -0.68 8.30 13.07
C LYS A 66 -0.71 8.65 14.55
N ASP A 67 0.44 9.04 15.09
CA ASP A 67 0.60 9.29 16.54
C ASP A 67 0.10 8.13 17.43
N SER A 68 0.21 6.89 16.92
CA SER A 68 -0.28 5.64 17.56
C SER A 68 -1.80 5.47 17.63
N GLU A 69 -2.59 6.31 16.97
CA GLU A 69 -4.04 6.13 16.80
C GLU A 69 -4.37 5.67 15.38
N THR A 70 -5.36 4.78 15.24
CA THR A 70 -5.88 4.37 13.93
C THR A 70 -6.60 5.56 13.30
N GLU A 71 -6.06 6.08 12.19
CA GLU A 71 -6.64 7.22 11.47
C GLU A 71 -7.60 6.75 10.38
N GLN A 72 -7.26 5.68 9.67
CA GLN A 72 -8.03 5.21 8.53
C GLN A 72 -7.89 3.70 8.32
N ARG A 73 -8.97 3.05 7.86
CA ARG A 73 -8.97 1.65 7.45
C ARG A 73 -9.72 1.52 6.13
N PHE A 74 -9.13 0.81 5.16
CA PHE A 74 -9.68 0.64 3.82
C PHE A 74 -9.16 -0.66 3.18
N LYS A 75 -9.75 -1.05 2.06
CA LYS A 75 -9.23 -2.10 1.20
C LYS A 75 -8.51 -1.51 0.00
N LEU A 76 -7.39 -2.13 -0.35
CA LEU A 76 -6.66 -1.89 -1.57
C LEU A 76 -6.86 -3.09 -2.50
N SER A 77 -7.50 -2.87 -3.65
CA SER A 77 -7.81 -3.93 -4.61
C SER A 77 -7.05 -3.71 -5.91
N PHE A 78 -6.25 -4.70 -6.31
CA PHE A 78 -5.52 -4.78 -7.57
C PHE A 78 -6.34 -5.51 -8.63
N SER A 79 -6.69 -4.78 -9.69
CA SER A 79 -7.35 -5.34 -10.88
C SER A 79 -6.37 -5.77 -11.97
N ASP A 80 -5.15 -5.24 -11.92
CA ASP A 80 -4.03 -5.51 -12.82
C ASP A 80 -2.73 -5.06 -12.12
N TYR A 81 -1.56 -5.38 -12.69
CA TYR A 81 -0.26 -5.13 -12.07
C TYR A 81 0.00 -3.68 -11.68
N HIS A 82 -0.64 -2.69 -12.29
CA HIS A 82 -0.54 -1.25 -11.92
C HIS A 82 -1.91 -0.58 -11.78
N LYS A 83 -3.00 -1.36 -11.79
CA LYS A 83 -4.36 -0.82 -11.67
C LYS A 83 -4.96 -1.22 -10.35
N PHE A 84 -5.06 -0.25 -9.45
CA PHE A 84 -5.57 -0.45 -8.10
C PHE A 84 -6.64 0.57 -7.75
N SER A 85 -7.46 0.20 -6.76
CA SER A 85 -8.52 1.06 -6.23
C SER A 85 -8.58 0.96 -4.72
N PHE A 86 -8.97 2.08 -4.09
CA PHE A 86 -9.22 2.16 -2.66
C PHE A 86 -10.72 1.99 -2.41
N GLN A 87 -11.10 1.13 -1.46
CA GLN A 87 -12.48 0.91 -1.05
C GLN A 87 -12.61 1.16 0.45
N SER A 88 -13.58 1.96 0.87
CA SER A 88 -13.87 2.15 2.30
C SER A 88 -14.38 0.84 2.92
N LEU A 89 -13.97 0.60 4.17
CA LEU A 89 -14.44 -0.51 5.00
C LEU A 89 -15.59 -0.09 5.92
#